data_AF-A0A1M5Q0T5-F1
#
_entry.id   AF-A0A1M5Q0T5-F1
#
_cell.length_a   1.000
_cell.length_b   1.000
_cell.length_c   1.000
_cell.angle_alpha   90.00
_cell.angle_beta   90.00
_cell.angle_gamma   90.00
#
_symmetry.space_group_name_H-M   'P 1'
#
loop_
_entity.id
_entity.type
_entity.pdbx_description
1 polymer ?
#
loop_
_entity_poly.entity_id
_entity_poly.type
_entity_poly.pdbx_seq_one_letter_code
_entity_poly.pdbx_strand_id
1 'polypeptide(L)' 'MAFKARLNFSGKEYDVLHCAYSLNRDVDAKGRPSSGVYGGTIDIEIESTEDTSVIEA' A
#
# COMPACT_ATOMS: atom_id res chain seq x y z
N MET A 1 -16.26 -8.10 13.50
CA MET A 1 -15.13 -7.20 13.78
C MET A 1 -14.76 -6.53 12.46
N ALA A 2 -14.85 -5.21 12.37
CA ALA A 2 -14.45 -4.47 11.18
C ALA A 2 -13.03 -3.94 11.41
N PHE A 3 -12.13 -4.19 10.47
CA PHE A 3 -10.78 -3.64 10.46
C PHE A 3 -10.87 -2.17 10.05
N LYS A 4 -10.29 -1.25 10.84
CA LYS A 4 -10.23 0.17 10.53
C LYS A 4 -8.82 0.52 10.06
N ALA A 5 -8.71 1.01 8.84
CA ALA A 5 -7.46 1.48 8.25
C ALA A 5 -7.59 2.94 7.82
N ARG A 6 -6.50 3.70 7.97
CA ARG A 6 -6.41 5.11 7.57
C ARG A 6 -5.12 5.37 6.81
N LEU A 7 -5.21 6.16 5.76
CA LEU A 7 -4.08 6.69 5.02
C LEU A 7 -3.81 8.13 5.49
N ASN A 8 -2.58 8.40 5.95
CA ASN A 8 -2.12 9.77 6.19
C ASN A 8 -1.30 10.23 4.98
N PHE A 9 -1.82 11.21 4.24
CA PHE A 9 -1.17 11.77 3.06
C PHE A 9 -1.25 13.28 3.08
N SER A 10 -0.10 13.95 2.92
CA SER A 10 0.02 15.42 2.98
C SER A 10 -0.62 16.05 4.23
N GLY A 11 -0.55 15.36 5.37
CA GLY A 11 -1.13 15.82 6.64
C GLY A 11 -2.63 15.64 6.80
N LYS A 12 -3.30 15.02 5.82
CA LYS A 12 -4.74 14.68 5.85
C LYS A 12 -4.93 13.19 6.08
N GLU A 13 -6.01 12.82 6.78
CA GLU A 13 -6.40 11.43 6.99
C GLU A 13 -7.55 11.04 6.05
N TYR A 14 -7.41 9.88 5.41
CA TYR A 14 -8.44 9.27 4.55
C TYR A 14 -8.81 7.89 5.10
N ASP A 15 -10.09 7.57 5.12
CA ASP A 15 -10.56 6.23 5.48
C ASP A 15 -10.33 5.28 4.29
N VAL A 16 -9.72 4.13 4.59
CA VAL A 16 -9.31 3.13 3.60
C VAL A 16 -10.36 2.03 3.51
N LEU A 17 -10.87 1.78 2.31
CA LEU A 17 -11.82 0.72 2.00
C LEU A 17 -11.08 -0.60 1.70
N HIS A 18 -10.00 -0.51 0.94
CA HIS A 18 -9.16 -1.65 0.56
C HIS A 18 -7.68 -1.27 0.54
N CYS A 19 -6.81 -2.21 0.93
CA CYS A 19 -5.37 -2.05 0.83
C CYS A 19 -4.74 -3.38 0.47
N ALA A 20 -3.98 -3.39 -0.62
CA ALA A 20 -3.17 -4.51 -1.06
C ALA A 20 -1.73 -4.03 -1.23
N TYR A 21 -0.77 -4.86 -0.81
CA TYR A 21 0.64 -4.58 -1.01
C TYR A 21 1.38 -5.89 -1.21
N SER A 22 2.42 -5.86 -2.04
CA SER A 22 3.27 -7.01 -2.29
C SER A 22 4.73 -6.61 -2.22
N LEU A 23 5.53 -7.38 -1.47
CA LEU A 23 6.98 -7.27 -1.50
C LEU A 23 7.55 -8.53 -2.15
N ASN A 24 8.57 -8.36 -2.97
CA ASN A 24 9.15 -9.44 -3.76
C ASN A 24 10.63 -9.60 -3.44
N ARG A 25 11.17 -10.80 -3.62
CA ARG A 25 12.61 -11.05 -3.54
C ARG A 25 12.95 -12.27 -4.39
N ASP A 26 14.21 -12.36 -4.80
CA ASP A 26 14.63 -13.51 -5.59
C ASP A 26 14.83 -14.74 -4.70
N VAL A 27 14.51 -15.87 -5.29
CA VAL A 27 14.76 -17.20 -4.74
C VAL A 27 15.64 -17.99 -5.70
N ASP A 28 16.57 -18.76 -5.16
CA ASP A 28 17.37 -19.68 -5.95
C ASP A 28 16.55 -20.89 -6.42
N ALA A 29 17.15 -21.75 -7.24
CA ALA A 29 16.50 -22.96 -7.76
C ALA A 29 16.03 -23.97 -6.68
N LYS A 30 16.41 -23.78 -5.41
CA LYS A 30 15.98 -24.58 -4.26
C LYS A 30 14.96 -23.83 -3.37
N GLY A 31 14.51 -22.65 -3.79
CA GLY A 31 13.56 -21.82 -3.05
C GLY A 31 14.17 -21.02 -1.91
N ARG A 32 15.51 -20.91 -1.81
CA ARG A 32 16.17 -20.16 -0.74
C ARG A 32 16.29 -18.68 -1.15
N PRO A 33 16.04 -17.72 -0.23
CA PRO A 33 16.22 -16.31 -0.55
C PRO A 33 17.64 -16.02 -1.03
N SER A 34 17.78 -15.43 -2.21
CA SER A 34 19.08 -15.15 -2.84
C SER A 34 19.38 -13.66 -2.99
N SER A 35 18.42 -12.79 -2.67
CA SER A 35 18.59 -11.34 -2.72
C SER A 35 17.93 -10.62 -1.54
N GLY A 36 18.20 -9.33 -1.40
CA GLY A 36 17.42 -8.43 -0.53
C GLY A 36 15.96 -8.35 -0.97
N VAL A 37 15.09 -7.83 -0.10
CA VAL A 37 13.69 -7.57 -0.46
C VAL A 37 13.66 -6.38 -1.42
N TYR A 38 13.07 -6.59 -2.60
CA TYR A 38 12.67 -5.51 -3.48
C TYR A 38 11.47 -4.80 -2.87
N GLY A 39 11.47 -3.47 -2.95
CA GLY A 39 10.31 -2.68 -2.58
C GLY A 39 9.04 -3.14 -3.30
N GLY A 40 7.90 -2.66 -2.83
CA GLY A 40 6.59 -3.07 -3.32
C GLY A 40 5.76 -1.89 -3.80
N THR A 41 4.78 -2.19 -4.64
CA THR A 41 3.65 -1.29 -4.88
C THR A 41 2.62 -1.49 -3.78
N ILE A 42 2.04 -0.39 -3.32
CA ILE A 42 0.93 -0.38 -2.37
C ILE A 42 -0.28 0.17 -3.13
N ASP A 43 -1.28 -0.68 -3.33
CA ASP A 43 -2.54 -0.34 -3.96
C ASP A 43 -3.58 -0.07 -2.88
N ILE A 44 -4.13 1.15 -2.85
CA ILE A 44 -5.07 1.59 -1.82
C ILE A 44 -6.34 2.14 -2.48
N GLU A 45 -7.48 1.68 -2.00
CA GLU A 45 -8.80 2.25 -2.31
C GLU A 45 -9.27 3.06 -1.09
N ILE A 46 -9.49 4.36 -1.30
CA ILE A 46 -9.95 5.29 -0.27
C ILE A 46 -11.38 5.74 -0.55
N GLU A 47 -12.11 6.06 0.52
CA GLU A 47 -13.41 6.70 0.37
C GLU A 47 -13.25 8.06 -0.32
N SER A 48 -14.05 8.28 -1.37
CA SER A 48 -14.02 9.54 -2.12
C SER A 48 -14.61 10.67 -1.29
N THR A 49 -13.93 11.81 -1.29
CA THR A 49 -14.37 13.04 -0.61
C THR A 49 -14.24 14.22 -1.58
N GLU A 50 -14.63 15.43 -1.15
CA GLU A 50 -14.39 16.66 -1.94
C GLU A 50 -12.91 17.03 -2.06
N ASP A 51 -12.03 16.34 -1.31
CA ASP A 51 -10.60 16.60 -1.31
C ASP A 51 -9.89 15.95 -2.51
N THR A 52 -9.31 16.77 -3.37
CA THR A 52 -8.60 16.34 -4.60
C THR A 52 -7.08 16.21 -4.41
N SER A 53 -6.56 16.44 -3.19
CA SER A 53 -5.11 16.53 -2.94
C SER A 53 -4.35 15.25 -3.30
N VAL A 54 -5.05 14.12 -3.34
CA VAL A 54 -4.49 12.80 -3.67
C VAL A 54 -4.23 12.63 -5.17
N ILE A 55 -4.89 13.42 -6.03
CA ILE A 55 -4.80 13.33 -7.50
C ILE A 55 -3.87 14.44 -8.06
N GLU A 56 -3.75 15.55 -7.35
CA GLU A 56 -3.02 16.75 -7.79
C GLU A 56 -1.53 16.79 -7.37
N ALA A 57 -1.07 15.75 -6.66
CA ALA A 57 0.27 15.69 -6.04
C ALA A 57 1.41 15.35 -7.02
#